data_AF-I4EJ55-F1
#
_entry.id   AF-I4EJ55-F1
#
_cell.length_a   1.000
_cell.length_b   1.000
_cell.length_c   1.000
_cell.angle_alpha   90.00
_cell.angle_beta   90.00
_cell.angle_gamma   90.00
#
_symmetry.space_group_name_H-M   'P 1'
#
loop_
_entity.id
_entity.type
_entity.pdbx_description
1 polymer ?
#
loop_
_entity_poly.entity_id
_entity_poly.type
_entity_poly.pdbx_seq_one_letter_code
_entity_poly.pdbx_strand_id
1 'polypeptide(L)'
;MMLLVVPIGGLLEPAPKVSAATAADVRTIRQFQTNQPVIALTFDAGSDRGYAASILDTLANKGVKASFGMTGIWASQNADLIQRMVREGHHLMNHSWDHPSFTGASTGQAPLTAAQRVDQLKRTEDLIRSQAGVELKPYFRPPYGDYDNSVLADIAANGYTLNVLWTVDTLGWKGLTAAEITKRVLDGAAPGAIMLMHVGAQSQDGPALAGIIDQLRARGYRFATVRDLVSGAVPVETRYFPETGHWLSHGFLGYWERFGGLPIFGYPLTEEFQENGVTVQYFERARFEWHPGVWPERYDVLLGLLGNVATAGRSGEAPFRPTPVNPNCDFYAPTGHNLCGGFRGYWNTFGGLPIFGYPISEEFAERNPDDGKVYTVQYFERARFEWHPGAWPERYDVMLGRLGANQLPQGR
;
A
#
# COMPACT_ATOMS: atom_id res chain seq x y z
N MET A 1 37.00 64.15 7.37
CA MET A 1 36.04 63.05 7.59
C MET A 1 36.80 61.75 7.40
N MET A 2 37.33 61.17 8.49
CA MET A 2 38.09 59.91 8.47
C MET A 2 37.12 58.74 8.44
N LEU A 3 37.20 57.88 7.42
CA LEU A 3 36.51 56.58 7.42
C LEU A 3 37.50 55.53 7.96
N LEU A 4 37.17 54.98 9.13
CA LEU A 4 37.82 53.80 9.71
C LEU A 4 37.41 52.56 8.89
N VAL A 5 38.39 51.81 8.40
CA VAL A 5 38.17 50.45 7.88
C VAL A 5 38.48 49.47 9.01
N VAL A 6 37.48 48.71 9.46
CA VAL A 6 37.64 47.61 10.42
C VAL A 6 37.68 46.31 9.63
N PRO A 7 38.75 45.48 9.72
CA PRO A 7 38.76 44.16 9.09
C PRO A 7 37.98 43.18 9.97
N ILE A 8 36.93 42.58 9.41
CA ILE A 8 36.19 41.48 10.05
C ILE A 8 37.00 40.19 9.81
N GLY A 9 37.91 39.89 10.73
CA GLY A 9 38.57 38.58 10.82
C GLY A 9 37.72 37.62 11.63
N GLY A 10 36.71 37.01 10.99
CA GLY A 10 35.97 35.89 11.57
C GLY A 10 36.70 34.57 11.30
N LEU A 11 37.34 33.99 12.31
CA LEU A 11 37.77 32.60 12.29
C LEU A 11 36.52 31.72 12.21
N LEU A 12 36.28 31.09 11.06
CA LEU A 12 35.31 30.03 10.90
C LEU A 12 35.74 28.86 11.79
N GLU A 13 34.95 28.54 12.81
CA GLU A 13 35.10 27.29 13.57
C GLU A 13 34.93 26.10 12.60
N PRO A 14 35.78 25.06 12.68
CA PRO A 14 35.60 23.88 11.84
C PRO A 14 34.26 23.21 12.17
N ALA A 15 33.51 22.86 11.13
CA ALA A 15 32.26 22.13 11.27
C ALA A 15 32.43 20.90 12.19
N PRO A 16 31.43 20.57 13.02
CA PRO A 16 31.52 19.41 13.91
C PRO A 16 31.82 18.16 13.08
N LYS A 17 32.88 17.43 13.47
CA LYS A 17 33.21 16.14 12.86
C LYS A 17 32.04 15.19 13.09
N VAL A 18 31.30 14.89 12.04
CA VAL A 18 30.33 13.79 12.04
C VAL A 18 31.11 12.53 12.37
N SER A 19 30.79 11.90 13.51
CA SER A 19 31.35 10.60 13.90
C SER A 19 31.14 9.61 12.77
N ALA A 20 32.20 8.94 12.31
CA ALA A 20 32.08 7.90 11.30
C ALA A 20 31.23 6.76 11.88
N ALA A 21 30.14 6.40 11.17
CA ALA A 21 29.31 5.26 11.55
C ALA A 21 30.18 3.97 11.56
N THR A 22 29.99 3.13 12.57
CA THR A 22 30.77 1.92 12.81
C THR A 22 29.92 0.67 12.64
N ALA A 23 30.55 -0.51 12.53
CA ALA A 23 29.85 -1.79 12.47
C ALA A 23 28.89 -2.02 13.65
N ALA A 24 29.20 -1.45 14.83
CA ALA A 24 28.36 -1.55 16.03
C ALA A 24 27.02 -0.80 15.89
N ASP A 25 26.94 0.14 14.96
CA ASP A 25 25.74 0.94 14.71
C ASP A 25 24.73 0.22 13.78
N VAL A 26 25.11 -0.94 13.23
CA VAL A 26 24.23 -1.73 12.36
C VAL A 26 23.49 -2.79 13.17
N ARG A 27 22.16 -2.69 13.19
CA ARG A 27 21.31 -3.73 13.74
C ARG A 27 21.13 -4.85 12.72
N THR A 28 21.63 -6.05 13.04
CA THR A 28 21.33 -7.26 12.26
C THR A 28 20.01 -7.87 12.71
N ILE A 29 19.06 -8.03 11.79
CA ILE A 29 17.73 -8.58 12.04
C ILE A 29 17.63 -9.96 11.38
N ARG A 30 17.61 -11.02 12.19
CA ARG A 30 17.32 -12.39 11.74
C ARG A 30 15.88 -12.81 12.02
N GLN A 31 15.30 -12.25 13.07
CA GLN A 31 13.92 -12.43 13.53
C GLN A 31 13.53 -11.19 14.32
N PHE A 32 12.24 -10.85 14.32
CA PHE A 32 11.69 -9.80 15.19
C PHE A 32 11.31 -10.37 16.56
N GLN A 33 11.73 -9.69 17.63
CA GLN A 33 11.38 -10.07 18.99
C GLN A 33 9.97 -9.56 19.30
N THR A 34 8.98 -10.44 19.17
CA THR A 34 7.57 -10.13 19.43
C THR A 34 6.79 -11.39 19.79
N ASN A 35 5.77 -11.24 20.64
CA ASN A 35 4.80 -12.29 20.94
C ASN A 35 3.59 -12.25 20.01
N GLN A 36 3.50 -11.24 19.14
CA GLN A 36 2.42 -11.14 18.16
C GLN A 36 2.63 -12.20 17.08
N PRO A 37 1.59 -12.97 16.70
CA PRO A 37 1.69 -13.97 15.65
C PRO A 37 1.77 -13.27 14.28
N VAL A 38 2.95 -12.75 13.95
CA VAL A 38 3.21 -12.01 12.71
C VAL A 38 4.42 -12.59 11.99
N ILE A 39 4.35 -12.67 10.66
CA ILE A 39 5.42 -13.16 9.79
C ILE A 39 5.73 -12.10 8.73
N ALA A 40 7.02 -11.91 8.45
CA ALA A 40 7.46 -11.12 7.31
C ALA A 40 7.79 -12.03 6.12
N LEU A 41 6.99 -11.95 5.06
CA LEU A 41 7.34 -12.55 3.77
C LEU A 41 8.32 -11.64 3.05
N THR A 42 9.45 -12.21 2.63
CA THR A 42 10.47 -11.45 1.90
C THR A 42 10.95 -12.18 0.67
N PHE A 43 11.15 -11.45 -0.42
CA PHE A 43 11.52 -12.00 -1.72
C PHE A 43 12.79 -11.36 -2.24
N ASP A 44 13.78 -12.18 -2.57
CA ASP A 44 14.98 -11.71 -3.26
C ASP A 44 14.79 -11.77 -4.78
N ALA A 45 15.13 -10.67 -5.44
CA ALA A 45 14.97 -10.43 -6.86
C ALA A 45 16.32 -10.05 -7.48
N GLY A 46 17.02 -11.04 -8.03
CA GLY A 46 18.37 -10.87 -8.56
C GLY A 46 18.76 -11.74 -9.75
N SER A 47 17.92 -12.71 -10.14
CA SER A 47 18.16 -13.59 -11.30
C SER A 47 17.35 -13.11 -12.51
N ASP A 48 16.26 -13.81 -12.84
CA ASP A 48 15.34 -13.49 -13.92
C ASP A 48 14.04 -12.86 -13.40
N ARG A 49 13.18 -12.37 -14.31
CA ARG A 49 11.88 -11.76 -13.97
C ARG A 49 10.94 -12.74 -13.24
N GLY A 50 11.05 -14.02 -13.57
CA GLY A 50 10.37 -15.13 -12.91
C GLY A 50 8.89 -14.92 -12.63
N TYR A 51 8.50 -15.29 -11.42
CA TYR A 51 7.16 -15.18 -10.88
C TYR A 51 6.88 -13.82 -10.23
N ALA A 52 7.71 -12.79 -10.44
CA ALA A 52 7.53 -11.52 -9.72
C ALA A 52 6.13 -10.91 -9.93
N ALA A 53 5.60 -10.93 -11.16
CA ALA A 53 4.25 -10.45 -11.44
C ALA A 53 3.16 -11.28 -10.73
N SER A 54 3.21 -12.61 -10.83
CA SER A 54 2.21 -13.49 -10.21
C SER A 54 2.31 -13.55 -8.68
N ILE A 55 3.51 -13.31 -8.12
CA ILE A 55 3.70 -13.08 -6.68
C ILE A 55 2.97 -11.81 -6.26
N LEU A 56 3.13 -10.69 -6.98
CA LEU A 56 2.40 -9.46 -6.69
C LEU A 56 0.88 -9.64 -6.82
N ASP A 57 0.42 -10.34 -7.87
CA ASP A 57 -1.00 -10.69 -8.01
C ASP A 57 -1.50 -11.50 -6.80
N THR A 58 -0.74 -12.50 -6.37
CA THR A 58 -1.09 -13.33 -5.20
C THR A 58 -1.14 -12.51 -3.91
N LEU A 59 -0.14 -11.65 -3.69
CA LEU A 59 -0.07 -10.78 -2.51
C LEU A 59 -1.24 -9.80 -2.48
N ALA A 60 -1.57 -9.18 -3.62
CA ALA A 60 -2.72 -8.31 -3.77
C ALA A 60 -4.04 -9.06 -3.48
N ASN A 61 -4.25 -10.21 -4.13
CA ASN A 61 -5.43 -11.06 -3.94
C ASN A 61 -5.60 -11.52 -2.49
N LYS A 62 -4.50 -11.73 -1.77
CA LYS A 62 -4.53 -12.14 -0.37
C LYS A 62 -4.54 -10.95 0.59
N GLY A 63 -4.46 -9.71 0.13
CA GLY A 63 -4.36 -8.53 0.99
C GLY A 63 -3.08 -8.49 1.83
N VAL A 64 -1.98 -9.07 1.35
CA VAL A 64 -0.70 -9.17 2.07
C VAL A 64 0.32 -8.21 1.47
N LYS A 65 1.09 -7.54 2.33
CA LYS A 65 2.29 -6.78 1.93
C LYS A 65 3.54 -7.57 2.29
N ALA A 66 4.59 -7.37 1.51
CA ALA A 66 5.84 -8.11 1.59
C ALA A 66 7.03 -7.17 1.40
N SER A 67 8.25 -7.64 1.70
CA SER A 67 9.49 -6.90 1.45
C SER A 67 10.29 -7.54 0.31
N PHE A 68 10.79 -6.73 -0.62
CA PHE A 68 11.57 -7.20 -1.77
C PHE A 68 13.01 -6.71 -1.66
N GLY A 69 13.97 -7.63 -1.54
CA GLY A 69 15.39 -7.35 -1.67
C GLY A 69 15.78 -7.45 -3.14
N MET A 70 16.18 -6.35 -3.78
CA MET A 70 16.41 -6.35 -5.23
C MET A 70 17.81 -5.91 -5.62
N THR A 71 18.35 -6.57 -6.64
CA THR A 71 19.60 -6.16 -7.26
C THR A 71 19.35 -5.01 -8.22
N GLY A 72 20.33 -4.12 -8.38
CA GLY A 72 20.25 -3.03 -9.33
C GLY A 72 20.10 -3.50 -10.79
N ILE A 73 20.78 -4.58 -11.18
CA ILE A 73 20.61 -5.17 -12.52
C ILE A 73 19.15 -5.61 -12.74
N TRP A 74 18.59 -6.36 -11.79
CA TRP A 74 17.21 -6.84 -11.93
C TRP A 74 16.23 -5.67 -12.00
N ALA A 75 16.39 -4.66 -11.16
CA ALA A 75 15.57 -3.45 -11.17
C ALA A 75 15.66 -2.70 -12.52
N SER A 76 16.86 -2.58 -13.09
CA SER A 76 17.07 -1.87 -14.37
C SER A 76 16.29 -2.48 -15.53
N GLN A 77 15.99 -3.78 -15.45
CA GLN A 77 15.26 -4.54 -16.46
C GLN A 77 13.76 -4.66 -16.17
N ASN A 78 13.31 -4.30 -14.97
CA ASN A 78 11.96 -4.55 -14.47
C ASN A 78 11.33 -3.32 -13.80
N ALA A 79 11.55 -2.12 -14.37
CA ALA A 79 11.07 -0.86 -13.81
C ALA A 79 9.55 -0.83 -13.58
N ASP A 80 8.78 -1.50 -14.44
CA ASP A 80 7.33 -1.65 -14.31
C ASP A 80 6.94 -2.36 -13.00
N LEU A 81 7.67 -3.42 -12.64
CA LEU A 81 7.44 -4.19 -11.42
C LEU A 81 7.88 -3.41 -10.17
N ILE A 82 8.96 -2.63 -10.24
CA ILE A 82 9.38 -1.76 -9.13
C ILE A 82 8.29 -0.74 -8.81
N GLN A 83 7.78 -0.05 -9.83
CA GLN A 83 6.70 0.93 -9.66
C GLN A 83 5.42 0.26 -9.15
N ARG A 84 5.14 -0.97 -9.59
CA ARG A 84 4.01 -1.76 -9.08
C ARG A 84 4.18 -2.10 -7.59
N MET A 85 5.35 -2.58 -7.18
CA MET A 85 5.66 -2.88 -5.77
C MET A 85 5.43 -1.66 -4.87
N VAL A 86 5.93 -0.48 -5.28
CA VAL A 86 5.74 0.78 -4.52
C VAL A 86 4.26 1.16 -4.46
N ARG A 87 3.56 1.16 -5.60
CA ARG A 87 2.15 1.53 -5.71
C ARG A 87 1.23 0.63 -4.88
N GLU A 88 1.57 -0.64 -4.78
CA GLU A 88 0.85 -1.64 -3.99
C GLU A 88 1.28 -1.65 -2.53
N GLY A 89 2.23 -0.80 -2.12
CA GLY A 89 2.59 -0.61 -0.71
C GLY A 89 3.58 -1.63 -0.16
N HIS A 90 4.27 -2.38 -1.02
CA HIS A 90 5.34 -3.27 -0.61
C HIS A 90 6.57 -2.47 -0.16
N HIS A 91 7.41 -3.11 0.65
CA HIS A 91 8.67 -2.53 1.10
C HIS A 91 9.81 -2.97 0.17
N LEU A 92 10.71 -2.06 -0.19
CA LEU A 92 11.88 -2.36 -1.02
C LEU A 92 13.16 -2.24 -0.19
N MET A 93 14.12 -3.15 -0.41
CA MET A 93 15.40 -3.20 0.28
C MET A 93 16.54 -3.33 -0.73
N ASN A 94 17.71 -2.77 -0.40
CA ASN A 94 18.89 -2.88 -1.24
C ASN A 94 19.49 -4.30 -1.14
N HIS A 95 19.71 -4.94 -2.29
CA HIS A 95 20.32 -6.26 -2.38
C HIS A 95 21.52 -6.28 -3.33
N SER A 96 22.37 -5.23 -3.26
CA SER A 96 23.54 -4.97 -4.12
C SER A 96 23.20 -4.66 -5.58
N TRP A 97 24.20 -4.49 -6.45
CA TRP A 97 24.00 -4.19 -7.87
C TRP A 97 23.88 -5.46 -8.72
N ASP A 98 24.83 -6.38 -8.61
CA ASP A 98 24.92 -7.61 -9.42
C ASP A 98 25.11 -8.89 -8.62
N HIS A 99 24.69 -8.87 -7.33
CA HIS A 99 24.65 -10.03 -6.44
C HIS A 99 26.01 -10.71 -6.10
N PRO A 100 27.10 -9.95 -5.84
CA PRO A 100 28.36 -10.55 -5.43
C PRO A 100 28.34 -10.91 -3.93
N SER A 101 29.11 -11.93 -3.55
CA SER A 101 29.43 -12.21 -2.14
C SER A 101 30.43 -11.16 -1.66
N PHE A 102 30.07 -10.38 -0.64
CA PHE A 102 30.87 -9.23 -0.21
C PHE A 102 32.15 -9.63 0.53
N THR A 103 32.13 -10.76 1.25
CA THR A 103 33.32 -11.33 1.91
C THR A 103 34.01 -12.39 1.04
N GLY A 104 33.30 -12.92 0.04
CA GLY A 104 33.77 -14.03 -0.80
C GLY A 104 33.66 -15.40 -0.13
N ALA A 105 33.42 -15.47 1.19
CA ALA A 105 33.38 -16.72 1.94
C ALA A 105 32.29 -17.69 1.45
N SER A 106 31.16 -17.15 0.98
CA SER A 106 30.03 -17.96 0.50
C SER A 106 30.24 -18.54 -0.89
N THR A 107 31.16 -18.00 -1.69
CA THR A 107 31.38 -18.38 -3.09
C THR A 107 32.80 -18.87 -3.37
N GLY A 108 33.71 -18.77 -2.41
CA GLY A 108 35.14 -19.04 -2.58
C GLY A 108 35.87 -18.00 -3.44
N GLN A 109 35.24 -16.85 -3.71
CA GLN A 109 35.85 -15.75 -4.45
C GLN A 109 36.64 -14.82 -3.53
N ALA A 110 37.45 -13.92 -4.10
CA ALA A 110 38.10 -12.88 -3.32
C ALA A 110 37.06 -11.91 -2.71
N PRO A 111 37.28 -11.41 -1.48
CA PRO A 111 36.42 -10.39 -0.88
C PRO A 111 36.40 -9.13 -1.74
N LEU A 112 35.25 -8.47 -1.81
CA LEU A 112 35.16 -7.15 -2.40
C LEU A 112 35.92 -6.13 -1.55
N THR A 113 36.57 -5.19 -2.22
CA THR A 113 37.11 -3.99 -1.57
C THR A 113 35.98 -3.08 -1.08
N ALA A 114 36.25 -2.22 -0.10
CA ALA A 114 35.27 -1.25 0.40
C ALA A 114 34.68 -0.38 -0.73
N ALA A 115 35.52 0.06 -1.69
CA ALA A 115 35.07 0.84 -2.84
C ALA A 115 34.10 0.05 -3.75
N GLN A 116 34.34 -1.25 -3.97
CA GLN A 116 33.44 -2.11 -4.73
C GLN A 116 32.11 -2.32 -3.99
N ARG A 117 32.14 -2.53 -2.67
CA ARG A 117 30.91 -2.64 -1.87
C ARG A 117 30.09 -1.35 -1.92
N VAL A 118 30.75 -0.19 -1.82
CA VAL A 118 30.09 1.12 -1.94
C VAL A 118 29.44 1.29 -3.32
N ASP A 119 30.12 0.91 -4.40
CA ASP A 119 29.58 0.96 -5.76
C ASP A 119 28.30 0.13 -5.91
N GLN A 120 28.31 -1.10 -5.37
CA GLN A 120 27.17 -2.01 -5.35
C GLN A 120 25.95 -1.41 -4.64
N LEU A 121 26.17 -0.72 -3.51
CA LEU A 121 25.09 -0.08 -2.75
C LEU A 121 24.55 1.15 -3.45
N LYS A 122 25.45 2.04 -3.90
CA LYS A 122 25.08 3.36 -4.42
C LYS A 122 24.35 3.27 -5.74
N ARG A 123 24.82 2.43 -6.67
CA ARG A 123 24.19 2.29 -7.99
C ARG A 123 22.75 1.80 -7.91
N THR A 124 22.50 0.85 -7.01
CA THR A 124 21.15 0.31 -6.78
C THR A 124 20.24 1.34 -6.13
N GLU A 125 20.71 2.05 -5.11
CA GLU A 125 19.96 3.14 -4.46
C GLU A 125 19.60 4.25 -5.45
N ASP A 126 20.57 4.75 -6.22
CA ASP A 126 20.36 5.83 -7.18
C ASP A 126 19.37 5.43 -8.27
N LEU A 127 19.48 4.19 -8.77
CA LEU A 127 18.56 3.65 -9.78
C LEU A 127 17.12 3.61 -9.24
N ILE A 128 16.90 2.99 -8.09
CA ILE A 128 15.54 2.88 -7.52
C ILE A 128 14.95 4.25 -7.20
N ARG A 129 15.76 5.15 -6.65
CA ARG A 129 15.35 6.54 -6.39
C ARG A 129 14.90 7.22 -7.68
N SER A 130 15.64 7.06 -8.77
CA SER A 130 15.31 7.66 -10.06
C SER A 130 14.06 7.03 -10.72
N GLN A 131 13.87 5.72 -10.59
CA GLN A 131 12.82 4.98 -11.30
C GLN A 131 11.47 4.96 -10.55
N ALA A 132 11.51 5.02 -9.22
CA ALA A 132 10.35 4.80 -8.36
C ALA A 132 10.17 5.85 -7.26
N GLY A 133 11.08 6.81 -7.11
CA GLY A 133 10.93 7.93 -6.17
C GLY A 133 10.99 7.53 -4.69
N VAL A 134 11.55 6.35 -4.38
CA VAL A 134 11.69 5.82 -3.01
C VAL A 134 13.16 5.57 -2.68
N GLU A 135 13.49 5.62 -1.39
CA GLU A 135 14.81 5.24 -0.87
C GLU A 135 14.77 3.81 -0.32
N LEU A 136 15.85 3.04 -0.50
CA LEU A 136 15.97 1.68 0.06
C LEU A 136 16.57 1.71 1.47
N LYS A 137 17.28 2.78 1.81
CA LYS A 137 17.82 3.01 3.14
C LYS A 137 16.71 3.06 4.19
N PRO A 138 16.98 2.63 5.44
CA PRO A 138 18.26 2.11 5.94
C PRO A 138 18.48 0.59 5.74
N TYR A 139 17.74 -0.07 4.84
CA TYR A 139 17.67 -1.53 4.75
C TYR A 139 18.63 -2.11 3.70
N PHE A 140 19.54 -2.98 4.14
CA PHE A 140 20.38 -3.78 3.26
C PHE A 140 20.20 -5.27 3.55
N ARG A 141 20.09 -6.06 2.48
CA ARG A 141 20.14 -7.51 2.52
C ARG A 141 21.40 -7.98 1.80
N PRO A 142 22.38 -8.58 2.47
CA PRO A 142 23.59 -9.05 1.83
C PRO A 142 23.28 -10.25 0.92
N PRO A 143 23.75 -10.28 -0.34
CA PRO A 143 23.76 -11.50 -1.14
C PRO A 143 24.32 -12.68 -0.35
N TYR A 144 23.69 -13.85 -0.49
CA TYR A 144 24.04 -15.09 0.25
C TYR A 144 23.92 -15.01 1.78
N GLY A 145 23.45 -13.88 2.34
CA GLY A 145 23.56 -13.65 3.78
C GLY A 145 24.99 -13.40 4.24
N ASP A 146 25.88 -13.05 3.31
CA ASP A 146 27.33 -12.98 3.52
C ASP A 146 27.79 -11.60 4.00
N TYR A 147 28.23 -11.54 5.26
CA TYR A 147 28.74 -10.31 5.86
C TYR A 147 29.74 -10.59 6.98
N ASP A 148 30.60 -9.61 7.24
CA ASP A 148 31.48 -9.54 8.40
C ASP A 148 31.49 -8.11 8.96
N ASN A 149 32.30 -7.83 9.98
CA ASN A 149 32.39 -6.50 10.57
C ASN A 149 32.85 -5.42 9.58
N SER A 150 33.66 -5.77 8.58
CA SER A 150 34.09 -4.82 7.55
C SER A 150 32.92 -4.44 6.64
N VAL A 151 32.10 -5.43 6.23
CA VAL A 151 30.87 -5.20 5.46
C VAL A 151 29.91 -4.32 6.26
N LEU A 152 29.69 -4.63 7.54
CA LEU A 152 28.80 -3.84 8.39
C LEU A 152 29.27 -2.38 8.52
N ALA A 153 30.58 -2.16 8.70
CA ALA A 153 31.12 -0.80 8.73
C ALA A 153 30.91 -0.06 7.39
N ASP A 154 31.15 -0.73 6.26
CA ASP A 154 30.99 -0.15 4.94
C ASP A 154 29.52 0.22 4.65
N ILE A 155 28.55 -0.64 4.98
CA ILE A 155 27.13 -0.33 4.76
C ILE A 155 26.65 0.79 5.71
N ALA A 156 27.13 0.81 6.96
CA ALA A 156 26.80 1.86 7.93
C ALA A 156 27.27 3.23 7.45
N ALA A 157 28.51 3.31 6.96
CA ALA A 157 29.09 4.53 6.39
C ALA A 157 28.30 5.07 5.17
N ASN A 158 27.46 4.24 4.56
CA ASN A 158 26.61 4.59 3.42
C ASN A 158 25.12 4.77 3.79
N GLY A 159 24.79 4.77 5.08
CA GLY A 159 23.45 5.06 5.60
C GLY A 159 22.54 3.84 5.70
N TYR A 160 23.08 2.63 5.61
CA TYR A 160 22.34 1.39 5.86
C TYR A 160 22.61 0.91 7.29
N THR A 161 21.68 1.18 8.20
CA THR A 161 21.80 0.82 9.62
C THR A 161 21.08 -0.48 9.97
N LEU A 162 20.42 -1.12 8.99
CA LEU A 162 19.68 -2.37 9.17
C LEU A 162 20.18 -3.44 8.21
N ASN A 163 20.83 -4.47 8.76
CA ASN A 163 21.26 -5.66 8.02
C ASN A 163 20.17 -6.75 8.15
N VAL A 164 19.40 -6.96 7.10
CA VAL A 164 18.18 -7.79 7.11
C VAL A 164 18.48 -9.19 6.58
N LEU A 165 18.36 -10.18 7.45
CA LEU A 165 18.49 -11.60 7.15
C LEU A 165 17.13 -12.30 7.25
N TRP A 166 17.13 -13.58 7.60
CA TRP A 166 15.93 -14.39 7.70
C TRP A 166 16.05 -15.44 8.81
N THR A 167 14.89 -15.97 9.21
CA THR A 167 14.76 -17.10 10.14
C THR A 167 14.62 -18.40 9.36
N VAL A 168 13.85 -18.38 8.27
CA VAL A 168 13.52 -19.57 7.47
C VAL A 168 13.92 -19.34 6.02
N ASP A 169 14.78 -20.21 5.50
CA ASP A 169 15.06 -20.31 4.06
C ASP A 169 14.16 -21.39 3.44
N THR A 170 13.33 -20.98 2.49
CA THR A 170 12.47 -21.88 1.72
C THR A 170 13.25 -22.88 0.90
N LEU A 171 14.47 -22.52 0.47
CA LEU A 171 15.29 -23.27 -0.48
C LEU A 171 14.58 -23.52 -1.81
N GLY A 172 13.58 -22.72 -2.18
CA GLY A 172 12.88 -22.88 -3.45
C GLY A 172 13.83 -22.78 -4.65
N TRP A 173 14.83 -21.89 -4.55
CA TRP A 173 15.92 -21.73 -5.51
C TRP A 173 16.80 -22.97 -5.70
N LYS A 174 16.78 -23.95 -4.79
CA LYS A 174 17.46 -25.26 -4.94
C LYS A 174 16.62 -26.29 -5.70
N GLY A 175 15.42 -25.93 -6.16
CA GLY A 175 14.50 -26.83 -6.87
C GLY A 175 13.58 -27.63 -5.96
N LEU A 176 13.36 -27.19 -4.72
CA LEU A 176 12.33 -27.80 -3.86
C LEU A 176 10.94 -27.59 -4.49
N THR A 177 10.07 -28.58 -4.30
CA THR A 177 8.67 -28.52 -4.75
C THR A 177 7.86 -27.53 -3.90
N ALA A 178 6.76 -27.01 -4.45
CA ALA A 178 5.86 -26.11 -3.70
C ALA A 178 5.37 -26.71 -2.37
N ALA A 179 5.16 -28.03 -2.32
CA ALA A 179 4.75 -28.74 -1.11
C ALA A 179 5.87 -28.77 -0.04
N GLU A 180 7.12 -29.03 -0.46
CA GLU A 180 8.28 -29.02 0.45
C GLU A 180 8.56 -27.61 0.96
N ILE A 181 8.48 -26.60 0.10
CA ILE A 181 8.59 -25.18 0.48
C ILE A 181 7.53 -24.84 1.52
N THR A 182 6.27 -25.17 1.24
CA THR A 182 5.16 -24.93 2.16
C THR A 182 5.40 -25.59 3.51
N LYS A 183 5.82 -26.86 3.51
CA LYS A 183 6.16 -27.58 4.75
C LYS A 183 7.26 -26.87 5.54
N ARG A 184 8.35 -26.45 4.89
CA ARG A 184 9.46 -25.73 5.55
C ARG A 184 9.00 -24.42 6.17
N VAL A 185 8.18 -23.65 5.46
CA VAL A 185 7.62 -22.39 5.97
C VAL A 185 6.75 -22.64 7.20
N LEU A 186 5.88 -23.65 7.14
CA LEU A 186 4.98 -23.99 8.24
C LEU A 186 5.70 -24.58 9.46
N ASP A 187 6.75 -25.35 9.26
CA ASP A 187 7.57 -25.92 10.34
C ASP A 187 8.43 -24.84 11.02
N GLY A 188 8.86 -23.82 10.26
CA GLY A 188 9.64 -22.68 10.76
C GLY A 188 8.80 -21.48 11.20
N ALA A 189 7.47 -21.58 11.16
CA ALA A 189 6.58 -20.47 11.50
C ALA A 189 6.63 -20.16 13.00
N ALA A 190 7.06 -18.94 13.34
CA ALA A 190 7.08 -18.41 14.70
C ALA A 190 6.77 -16.89 14.69
N PRO A 191 6.30 -16.33 15.81
CA PRO A 191 6.18 -14.88 15.98
C PRO A 191 7.45 -14.12 15.56
N GLY A 192 7.28 -13.15 14.67
CA GLY A 192 8.36 -12.32 14.14
C GLY A 192 9.30 -13.00 13.15
N ALA A 193 8.98 -14.21 12.68
CA ALA A 193 9.80 -14.92 11.70
C ALA A 193 9.87 -14.17 10.36
N ILE A 194 11.04 -14.21 9.73
CA ILE A 194 11.28 -13.64 8.41
C ILE A 194 11.53 -14.80 7.44
N MET A 195 10.68 -14.90 6.41
CA MET A 195 10.75 -15.94 5.38
C MET A 195 11.57 -15.43 4.20
N LEU A 196 12.65 -16.13 3.85
CA LEU A 196 13.42 -15.89 2.62
C LEU A 196 12.84 -16.71 1.47
N MET A 197 12.38 -16.01 0.45
CA MET A 197 11.81 -16.53 -0.79
C MET A 197 12.48 -15.83 -1.99
N HIS A 198 12.28 -16.32 -3.20
CA HIS A 198 12.87 -15.77 -4.43
C HIS A 198 11.84 -15.62 -5.53
N VAL A 199 11.98 -14.58 -6.35
CA VAL A 199 11.06 -14.35 -7.48
C VAL A 199 11.40 -15.18 -8.73
N GLY A 200 12.66 -15.61 -8.89
CA GLY A 200 13.16 -16.21 -10.13
C GLY A 200 12.44 -17.51 -10.52
N ALA A 201 12.37 -17.80 -11.83
CA ALA A 201 11.59 -18.91 -12.39
C ALA A 201 12.02 -20.31 -11.90
N GLN A 202 13.28 -20.45 -11.48
CA GLN A 202 13.79 -21.69 -10.89
C GLN A 202 13.21 -21.99 -9.51
N SER A 203 12.72 -20.97 -8.79
CA SER A 203 12.11 -21.16 -7.48
C SER A 203 10.63 -21.51 -7.57
N GLN A 204 10.17 -22.49 -6.79
CA GLN A 204 8.74 -22.78 -6.65
C GLN A 204 8.06 -21.92 -5.56
N ASP A 205 8.72 -20.88 -5.05
CA ASP A 205 8.17 -19.96 -4.05
C ASP A 205 6.90 -19.24 -4.51
N GLY A 206 6.90 -18.73 -5.76
CA GLY A 206 5.73 -18.09 -6.35
C GLY A 206 4.50 -19.01 -6.40
N PRO A 207 4.63 -20.21 -7.01
CA PRO A 207 3.57 -21.22 -6.99
C PRO A 207 3.09 -21.65 -5.59
N ALA A 208 3.99 -21.71 -4.60
CA ALA A 208 3.64 -22.11 -3.22
C ALA A 208 2.94 -21.00 -2.42
N LEU A 209 3.11 -19.73 -2.82
CA LEU A 209 2.80 -18.56 -2.00
C LEU A 209 1.34 -18.50 -1.51
N ALA A 210 0.38 -18.75 -2.39
CA ALA A 210 -1.04 -18.68 -2.03
C ALA A 210 -1.39 -19.66 -0.90
N GLY A 211 -0.92 -20.91 -1.02
CA GLY A 211 -1.16 -21.96 -0.03
C GLY A 211 -0.39 -21.74 1.28
N ILE A 212 0.78 -21.11 1.21
CA ILE A 212 1.54 -20.67 2.40
C ILE A 212 0.75 -19.62 3.18
N ILE A 213 0.25 -18.59 2.50
CA ILE A 213 -0.50 -17.51 3.13
C ILE A 213 -1.75 -18.06 3.82
N ASP A 214 -2.51 -18.92 3.14
CA ASP A 214 -3.74 -19.50 3.68
C ASP A 214 -3.48 -20.35 4.93
N GLN A 215 -2.44 -21.20 4.90
CA GLN A 215 -2.13 -22.08 6.02
C GLN A 215 -1.52 -21.35 7.22
N LEU A 216 -0.74 -20.29 6.99
CA LEU A 216 -0.24 -19.44 8.07
C LEU A 216 -1.39 -18.67 8.73
N ARG A 217 -2.33 -18.12 7.96
CA ARG A 217 -3.55 -17.50 8.51
C ARG A 217 -4.40 -18.48 9.30
N ALA A 218 -4.57 -19.71 8.81
CA ALA A 218 -5.28 -20.75 9.55
C ALA A 218 -4.62 -21.08 10.90
N ARG A 219 -3.33 -20.77 11.07
CA ARG A 219 -2.59 -20.88 12.34
C ARG A 219 -2.57 -19.58 13.16
N GLY A 220 -3.32 -18.57 12.76
CA GLY A 220 -3.45 -17.28 13.46
C GLY A 220 -2.35 -16.27 13.14
N TYR A 221 -1.52 -16.52 12.12
CA TYR A 221 -0.49 -15.56 11.71
C TYR A 221 -1.06 -14.45 10.83
N ARG A 222 -0.57 -13.23 11.05
CA ARG A 222 -0.74 -12.06 10.20
C ARG A 222 0.56 -11.74 9.47
N PHE A 223 0.48 -10.88 8.46
CA PHE A 223 1.65 -10.48 7.68
C PHE A 223 2.00 -9.00 7.84
N ALA A 224 3.30 -8.73 7.85
CA ALA A 224 3.84 -7.39 7.92
C ALA A 224 5.10 -7.28 7.05
N THR A 225 5.39 -6.09 6.53
CA THR A 225 6.69 -5.86 5.89
C THR A 225 7.78 -5.73 6.96
N VAL A 226 9.04 -5.89 6.55
CA VAL A 226 10.21 -5.61 7.40
C VAL A 226 10.17 -4.17 7.92
N ARG A 227 9.73 -3.21 7.09
CA ARG A 227 9.57 -1.80 7.49
C ARG A 227 8.54 -1.63 8.60
N ASP A 228 7.38 -2.28 8.49
CA ASP A 228 6.33 -2.19 9.49
C ASP A 228 6.84 -2.73 10.84
N LEU A 229 7.48 -3.91 10.83
CA LEU A 229 8.00 -4.53 12.05
C LEU A 229 9.16 -3.75 12.68
N VAL A 230 9.96 -3.03 11.87
CA VAL A 230 10.99 -2.12 12.38
C VAL A 230 10.39 -0.88 13.04
N SER A 231 9.31 -0.32 12.48
CA SER A 231 8.61 0.84 13.05
C SER A 231 7.70 0.49 14.22
N GLY A 232 7.51 -0.80 14.52
CA GLY A 232 6.56 -1.29 15.52
C GLY A 232 5.10 -1.26 15.03
N ALA A 233 4.87 -0.94 13.76
CA ALA A 233 3.58 -1.07 13.13
C ALA A 233 3.35 -2.55 12.75
N VAL A 234 2.22 -3.12 13.14
CA VAL A 234 1.77 -4.38 12.55
C VAL A 234 0.51 -4.04 11.76
N PRO A 235 0.46 -4.29 10.43
CA PRO A 235 -0.75 -4.06 9.66
C PRO A 235 -1.94 -4.78 10.32
N VAL A 236 -3.04 -4.05 10.46
CA VAL A 236 -4.29 -4.59 10.96
C VAL A 236 -4.93 -5.32 9.78
N GLU A 237 -5.01 -6.65 9.82
CA GLU A 237 -5.73 -7.42 8.76
C GLU A 237 -7.25 -7.31 8.91
N THR A 238 -7.70 -6.99 10.13
CA THR A 238 -9.11 -6.91 10.52
C THR A 238 -9.27 -5.86 11.63
N ARG A 239 -10.17 -4.91 11.44
CA ARG A 239 -10.48 -3.82 12.38
C ARG A 239 -11.92 -3.94 12.88
N TYR A 240 -12.11 -3.91 14.19
CA TYR A 240 -13.43 -3.83 14.82
C TYR A 240 -13.86 -2.38 14.97
N PHE A 241 -15.13 -2.09 14.67
CA PHE A 241 -15.75 -0.79 14.86
C PHE A 241 -16.81 -0.88 15.96
N PRO A 242 -16.50 -0.49 17.21
CA PRO A 242 -17.45 -0.58 18.32
C PRO A 242 -18.70 0.29 18.12
N GLU A 243 -18.64 1.31 17.27
CA GLU A 243 -19.76 2.19 16.93
C GLU A 243 -20.90 1.45 16.25
N THR A 244 -20.60 0.38 15.50
CA THR A 244 -21.58 -0.40 14.75
C THR A 244 -21.58 -1.88 15.10
N GLY A 245 -20.55 -2.36 15.81
CA GLY A 245 -20.43 -3.77 16.18
C GLY A 245 -19.92 -4.67 15.04
N HIS A 246 -19.37 -4.08 13.97
CA HIS A 246 -18.94 -4.81 12.77
C HIS A 246 -17.43 -4.78 12.56
N TRP A 247 -16.94 -5.81 11.86
CA TRP A 247 -15.55 -5.91 11.46
C TRP A 247 -15.35 -5.47 10.01
N LEU A 248 -14.16 -4.96 9.72
CA LEU A 248 -13.70 -4.66 8.38
C LEU A 248 -12.36 -5.33 8.17
N SER A 249 -12.21 -6.11 7.10
CA SER A 249 -11.04 -6.96 6.91
C SER A 249 -10.44 -6.88 5.52
N HIS A 250 -9.21 -7.38 5.39
CA HIS A 250 -8.56 -7.71 4.12
C HIS A 250 -8.60 -6.58 3.07
N GLY A 251 -9.10 -6.89 1.87
CA GLY A 251 -9.16 -5.98 0.73
C GLY A 251 -10.11 -4.80 0.96
N PHE A 252 -11.22 -5.00 1.68
CA PHE A 252 -12.15 -3.92 2.01
C PHE A 252 -11.56 -2.97 3.06
N LEU A 253 -10.83 -3.47 4.06
CA LEU A 253 -10.08 -2.61 4.99
C LEU A 253 -9.04 -1.78 4.26
N GLY A 254 -8.22 -2.41 3.41
CA GLY A 254 -7.21 -1.70 2.64
C GLY A 254 -7.79 -0.64 1.70
N TYR A 255 -8.93 -0.94 1.06
CA TYR A 255 -9.62 0.02 0.20
C TYR A 255 -10.21 1.18 1.02
N TRP A 256 -10.88 0.88 2.12
CA TRP A 256 -11.46 1.89 3.01
C TRP A 256 -10.39 2.86 3.52
N GLU A 257 -9.26 2.36 4.02
CA GLU A 257 -8.17 3.18 4.54
C GLU A 257 -7.53 4.06 3.45
N ARG A 258 -7.42 3.55 2.23
CA ARG A 258 -6.74 4.24 1.12
C ARG A 258 -7.59 5.32 0.45
N PHE A 259 -8.90 5.08 0.28
CA PHE A 259 -9.73 5.89 -0.61
C PHE A 259 -10.70 6.84 0.08
N GLY A 260 -10.66 6.94 1.41
CA GLY A 260 -11.37 8.01 2.10
C GLY A 260 -11.90 7.70 3.48
N GLY A 261 -11.81 6.45 3.92
CA GLY A 261 -12.12 6.01 5.28
C GLY A 261 -13.47 6.49 5.79
N LEU A 262 -13.48 6.89 7.06
CA LEU A 262 -14.69 7.32 7.76
C LEU A 262 -15.39 8.52 7.07
N PRO A 263 -14.68 9.59 6.64
CA PRO A 263 -15.31 10.71 5.93
C PRO A 263 -16.08 10.34 4.65
N ILE A 264 -15.59 9.36 3.89
CA ILE A 264 -16.18 9.01 2.58
C ILE A 264 -17.17 7.84 2.69
N PHE A 265 -16.78 6.76 3.36
CA PHE A 265 -17.58 5.53 3.36
C PHE A 265 -18.42 5.36 4.63
N GLY A 266 -18.01 6.00 5.73
CA GLY A 266 -18.60 5.76 7.05
C GLY A 266 -18.15 4.45 7.69
N TYR A 267 -18.83 4.09 8.77
CA TYR A 267 -18.61 2.82 9.46
C TYR A 267 -19.19 1.62 8.69
N PRO A 268 -18.61 0.40 8.82
CA PRO A 268 -19.24 -0.81 8.30
C PRO A 268 -20.56 -1.09 9.04
N LEU A 269 -21.56 -1.57 8.31
CA LEU A 269 -22.90 -1.89 8.80
C LEU A 269 -23.25 -3.37 8.71
N THR A 270 -22.37 -4.15 8.08
CA THR A 270 -22.50 -5.61 7.97
C THR A 270 -21.11 -6.23 8.07
N GLU A 271 -21.05 -7.54 8.23
CA GLU A 271 -19.86 -8.31 7.84
C GLU A 271 -19.79 -8.43 6.31
N GLU A 272 -18.71 -9.01 5.79
CA GLU A 272 -18.64 -9.44 4.39
C GLU A 272 -19.61 -10.61 4.15
N PHE A 273 -20.45 -10.52 3.11
CA PHE A 273 -21.38 -11.60 2.75
C PHE A 273 -21.60 -11.71 1.24
N GLN A 274 -22.12 -12.85 0.79
CA GLN A 274 -22.42 -13.09 -0.63
C GLN A 274 -23.76 -12.48 -1.02
N GLU A 275 -23.77 -11.69 -2.10
CA GLU A 275 -24.98 -11.15 -2.72
C GLU A 275 -24.82 -11.17 -4.24
N ASN A 276 -25.76 -11.81 -4.95
CA ASN A 276 -25.74 -11.92 -6.42
C ASN A 276 -24.42 -12.45 -7.00
N GLY A 277 -23.73 -13.34 -6.27
CA GLY A 277 -22.50 -13.98 -6.72
C GLY A 277 -21.22 -13.17 -6.49
N VAL A 278 -21.30 -12.03 -5.80
CA VAL A 278 -20.13 -11.24 -5.38
C VAL A 278 -20.11 -11.07 -3.86
N THR A 279 -18.91 -11.07 -3.29
CA THR A 279 -18.72 -10.72 -1.88
C THR A 279 -18.92 -9.23 -1.73
N VAL A 280 -19.79 -8.83 -0.80
CA VAL A 280 -20.13 -7.43 -0.55
C VAL A 280 -20.08 -7.10 0.92
N GLN A 281 -19.91 -5.81 1.21
CA GLN A 281 -20.06 -5.28 2.56
C GLN A 281 -20.69 -3.89 2.47
N TYR A 282 -21.64 -3.63 3.35
CA TYR A 282 -22.30 -2.33 3.43
C TYR A 282 -21.61 -1.47 4.48
N PHE A 283 -21.52 -0.18 4.16
CA PHE A 283 -21.08 0.89 5.03
C PHE A 283 -22.19 1.92 5.12
N GLU A 284 -22.07 2.92 5.99
CA GLU A 284 -23.10 3.96 6.09
C GLU A 284 -23.38 4.64 4.75
N ARG A 285 -22.35 4.89 3.93
CA ARG A 285 -22.45 5.71 2.71
C ARG A 285 -22.16 4.96 1.42
N ALA A 286 -21.72 3.69 1.51
CA ALA A 286 -21.27 2.93 0.36
C ALA A 286 -21.57 1.43 0.50
N ARG A 287 -21.50 0.72 -0.62
CA ARG A 287 -21.51 -0.74 -0.70
C ARG A 287 -20.29 -1.15 -1.48
N PHE A 288 -19.41 -1.94 -0.86
CA PHE A 288 -18.23 -2.47 -1.52
C PHE A 288 -18.57 -3.81 -2.15
N GLU A 289 -18.01 -4.07 -3.33
CA GLU A 289 -18.16 -5.31 -4.07
C GLU A 289 -16.78 -5.84 -4.45
N TRP A 290 -16.52 -7.11 -4.17
CA TRP A 290 -15.29 -7.78 -4.53
C TRP A 290 -15.37 -8.34 -5.96
N HIS A 291 -14.50 -7.84 -6.84
CA HIS A 291 -14.40 -8.21 -8.26
C HIS A 291 -12.94 -8.55 -8.62
N PRO A 292 -12.48 -9.79 -8.36
CA PRO A 292 -11.09 -10.15 -8.60
C PRO A 292 -10.77 -10.24 -10.10
N GLY A 293 -9.68 -9.59 -10.54
CA GLY A 293 -9.04 -9.92 -11.82
C GLY A 293 -9.08 -8.88 -12.96
N VAL A 294 -9.16 -7.57 -12.70
CA VAL A 294 -9.03 -6.56 -13.79
C VAL A 294 -8.12 -5.38 -13.43
N TRP A 295 -6.82 -5.65 -13.29
CA TRP A 295 -5.77 -4.63 -13.27
C TRP A 295 -5.34 -4.29 -14.71
N PRO A 296 -5.04 -3.03 -15.12
CA PRO A 296 -4.89 -1.80 -14.33
C PRO A 296 -6.11 -0.83 -14.33
N GLU A 297 -7.26 -1.22 -14.86
CA GLU A 297 -8.33 -0.25 -15.17
C GLU A 297 -9.41 -0.12 -14.08
N ARG A 298 -9.57 -1.09 -13.16
CA ARG A 298 -10.51 -1.01 -12.04
C ARG A 298 -9.97 -1.71 -10.79
N TYR A 299 -10.21 -1.13 -9.61
CA TYR A 299 -9.83 -1.72 -8.32
C TYR A 299 -10.53 -3.07 -8.08
N ASP A 300 -9.91 -4.01 -7.35
CA ASP A 300 -10.55 -5.28 -6.92
C ASP A 300 -11.81 -5.05 -6.06
N VAL A 301 -11.97 -3.82 -5.55
CA VAL A 301 -13.18 -3.34 -4.89
C VAL A 301 -13.87 -2.33 -5.79
N LEU A 302 -15.10 -2.66 -6.21
CA LEU A 302 -15.99 -1.71 -6.87
C LEU A 302 -17.00 -1.17 -5.88
N LEU A 303 -17.40 0.07 -6.07
CA LEU A 303 -18.49 0.68 -5.32
C LEU A 303 -19.80 0.45 -6.06
N GLY A 304 -20.77 -0.10 -5.34
CA GLY A 304 -22.13 -0.30 -5.83
C GLY A 304 -22.78 1.01 -6.23
N LEU A 305 -23.65 0.94 -7.24
CA LEU A 305 -24.33 2.10 -7.83
C LEU A 305 -25.52 2.56 -6.97
N LEU A 306 -25.27 2.80 -5.67
CA LEU A 306 -26.32 3.10 -4.70
C LEU A 306 -27.10 4.38 -5.02
N GLY A 307 -26.48 5.34 -5.71
CA GLY A 307 -27.18 6.52 -6.19
C GLY A 307 -28.20 6.18 -7.26
N ASN A 308 -27.82 5.34 -8.24
CA ASN A 308 -28.76 4.84 -9.26
C ASN A 308 -29.92 4.05 -8.63
N VAL A 309 -29.64 3.26 -7.59
CA VAL A 309 -30.67 2.52 -6.85
C VAL A 309 -31.62 3.49 -6.14
N ALA A 310 -31.07 4.48 -5.42
CA ALA A 310 -31.86 5.46 -4.68
C ALA A 310 -32.73 6.36 -5.58
N THR A 311 -32.33 6.56 -6.83
CA THR A 311 -33.04 7.42 -7.80
C THR A 311 -33.83 6.64 -8.84
N ALA A 312 -33.98 5.32 -8.67
CA ALA A 312 -34.75 4.49 -9.57
C ALA A 312 -36.20 5.02 -9.69
N GLY A 313 -36.64 5.29 -10.92
CA GLY A 313 -37.98 5.84 -11.20
C GLY A 313 -38.10 7.37 -11.11
N ARG A 314 -37.03 8.09 -10.78
CA ARG A 314 -37.05 9.57 -10.64
C ARG A 314 -36.67 10.33 -11.92
N SER A 315 -36.39 9.65 -13.03
CA SER A 315 -35.97 10.27 -14.30
C SER A 315 -36.99 11.25 -14.89
N GLY A 316 -38.26 11.17 -14.46
CA GLY A 316 -39.31 12.11 -14.82
C GLY A 316 -39.27 13.42 -14.01
N GLU A 317 -38.57 13.48 -12.88
CA GLU A 317 -38.47 14.68 -12.04
C GLU A 317 -37.46 15.68 -12.64
N ALA A 318 -37.73 16.98 -12.49
CA ALA A 318 -36.93 18.02 -13.12
C ALA A 318 -35.41 17.93 -12.85
N PRO A 319 -34.93 17.64 -11.61
CA PRO A 319 -33.50 17.55 -11.35
C PRO A 319 -32.79 16.37 -12.05
N PHE A 320 -33.50 15.30 -12.40
CA PHE A 320 -32.93 14.07 -12.99
C PHE A 320 -33.06 14.03 -14.52
N ARG A 321 -33.55 15.11 -15.13
CA ARG A 321 -33.60 15.25 -16.58
C ARG A 321 -32.28 15.86 -17.08
N PRO A 322 -31.70 15.37 -18.19
CA PRO A 322 -30.53 15.99 -18.81
C PRO A 322 -30.73 17.47 -19.06
N THR A 323 -29.69 18.26 -18.81
CA THR A 323 -29.70 19.71 -18.98
C THR A 323 -28.70 20.17 -20.05
N PRO A 324 -28.86 21.36 -20.64
CA PRO A 324 -27.87 21.93 -21.53
C PRO A 324 -26.52 22.14 -20.83
N VAL A 325 -25.44 22.18 -21.62
CA VAL A 325 -24.09 22.46 -21.12
C VAL A 325 -24.05 23.82 -20.42
N ASN A 326 -23.58 23.85 -19.17
CA ASN A 326 -23.30 25.07 -18.45
C ASN A 326 -21.79 25.39 -18.53
N PRO A 327 -21.37 26.52 -19.12
CA PRO A 327 -19.95 26.84 -19.31
C PRO A 327 -19.17 27.05 -18.01
N ASN A 328 -19.85 27.23 -16.87
CA ASN A 328 -19.21 27.39 -15.57
C ASN A 328 -19.02 26.06 -14.81
N CYS A 329 -19.49 24.95 -15.37
CA CYS A 329 -19.55 23.64 -14.73
C CYS A 329 -18.84 22.58 -15.58
N ASP A 330 -18.54 21.45 -14.95
CA ASP A 330 -18.04 20.28 -15.66
C ASP A 330 -19.27 19.52 -16.18
N PHE A 331 -19.45 19.47 -17.50
CA PHE A 331 -20.56 18.75 -18.12
C PHE A 331 -20.18 17.30 -18.45
N TYR A 332 -21.03 16.37 -18.02
CA TYR A 332 -20.81 14.93 -18.22
C TYR A 332 -21.76 14.40 -19.29
N ALA A 333 -21.26 14.31 -20.53
CA ALA A 333 -22.03 13.81 -21.68
C ALA A 333 -22.67 12.42 -21.47
N PRO A 334 -22.07 11.44 -20.75
CA PRO A 334 -22.70 10.14 -20.51
C PRO A 334 -24.04 10.20 -19.78
N THR A 335 -24.25 11.20 -18.91
CA THR A 335 -25.47 11.33 -18.11
C THR A 335 -26.27 12.59 -18.47
N GLY A 336 -25.66 13.56 -19.15
CA GLY A 336 -26.28 14.82 -19.52
C GLY A 336 -26.43 15.82 -18.37
N HIS A 337 -25.59 15.70 -17.33
CA HIS A 337 -25.68 16.52 -16.13
C HIS A 337 -24.45 17.38 -15.89
N ASN A 338 -24.67 18.52 -15.24
CA ASN A 338 -23.62 19.47 -14.88
C ASN A 338 -23.17 19.27 -13.42
N LEU A 339 -21.87 19.41 -13.17
CA LEU A 339 -21.29 19.43 -11.84
C LEU A 339 -20.65 20.78 -11.56
N CYS A 340 -21.18 21.50 -10.58
CA CYS A 340 -20.89 22.91 -10.35
C CYS A 340 -20.34 23.16 -8.94
N GLY A 341 -19.82 24.38 -8.73
CA GLY A 341 -19.59 24.95 -7.39
C GLY A 341 -18.80 24.06 -6.42
N GLY A 342 -19.31 24.00 -5.18
CA GLY A 342 -18.67 23.28 -4.08
C GLY A 342 -18.70 21.75 -4.25
N PHE A 343 -19.75 21.20 -4.86
CA PHE A 343 -19.81 19.77 -5.18
C PHE A 343 -18.77 19.36 -6.23
N ARG A 344 -18.52 20.19 -7.25
CA ARG A 344 -17.39 19.99 -8.18
C ARG A 344 -16.05 19.97 -7.44
N GLY A 345 -15.83 20.95 -6.56
CA GLY A 345 -14.59 21.04 -5.77
C GLY A 345 -14.36 19.79 -4.91
N TYR A 346 -15.42 19.32 -4.25
CA TYR A 346 -15.36 18.11 -3.43
C TYR A 346 -15.13 16.85 -4.28
N TRP A 347 -15.89 16.67 -5.37
CA TRP A 347 -15.77 15.54 -6.27
C TRP A 347 -14.34 15.42 -6.83
N ASN A 348 -13.77 16.52 -7.31
CA ASN A 348 -12.40 16.55 -7.87
C ASN A 348 -11.32 16.25 -6.82
N THR A 349 -11.58 16.60 -5.55
CA THR A 349 -10.60 16.46 -4.47
C THR A 349 -10.61 15.08 -3.83
N PHE A 350 -11.80 14.50 -3.60
CA PHE A 350 -11.95 13.36 -2.70
C PHE A 350 -12.18 12.01 -3.37
N GLY A 351 -12.34 11.94 -4.69
CA GLY A 351 -12.45 10.63 -5.32
C GLY A 351 -12.88 10.57 -6.77
N GLY A 352 -13.43 11.66 -7.30
CA GLY A 352 -13.79 11.76 -8.72
C GLY A 352 -14.67 10.61 -9.21
N LEU A 353 -14.48 10.28 -10.49
CA LEU A 353 -15.24 9.25 -11.18
C LEU A 353 -15.12 7.87 -10.51
N PRO A 354 -13.92 7.40 -10.08
CA PRO A 354 -13.79 6.09 -9.44
C PRO A 354 -14.59 5.92 -8.15
N ILE A 355 -14.77 6.98 -7.36
CA ILE A 355 -15.44 6.90 -6.06
C ILE A 355 -16.93 7.27 -6.16
N PHE A 356 -17.26 8.36 -6.85
CA PHE A 356 -18.62 8.90 -6.84
C PHE A 356 -19.42 8.52 -8.09
N GLY A 357 -18.75 8.23 -9.20
CA GLY A 357 -19.39 8.09 -10.51
C GLY A 357 -19.77 9.43 -11.14
N TYR A 358 -20.49 9.35 -12.25
CA TYR A 358 -21.02 10.52 -12.93
C TYR A 358 -22.16 11.18 -12.14
N PRO A 359 -22.34 12.51 -12.22
CA PRO A 359 -23.56 13.15 -11.72
C PRO A 359 -24.78 12.62 -12.50
N ILE A 360 -25.88 12.33 -11.81
CA ILE A 360 -27.15 11.82 -12.37
C ILE A 360 -28.34 12.72 -12.04
N SER A 361 -28.08 13.86 -11.39
CA SER A 361 -29.05 14.94 -11.20
C SER A 361 -28.34 16.28 -11.26
N GLU A 362 -29.09 17.36 -11.41
CA GLU A 362 -28.65 18.71 -11.04
C GLU A 362 -28.71 18.90 -9.51
N GLU A 363 -28.17 20.02 -9.02
CA GLU A 363 -28.33 20.44 -7.62
C GLU A 363 -29.79 20.85 -7.34
N PHE A 364 -30.38 20.33 -6.26
CA PHE A 364 -31.74 20.68 -5.85
C PHE A 364 -31.96 20.57 -4.34
N ALA A 365 -33.03 21.16 -3.82
CA ALA A 365 -33.39 21.07 -2.41
C ALA A 365 -34.14 19.77 -2.12
N GLU A 366 -33.66 18.98 -1.15
CA GLU A 366 -34.30 17.73 -0.73
C GLU A 366 -34.27 17.59 0.79
N ARG A 367 -35.36 17.05 1.36
CA ARG A 367 -35.41 16.72 2.79
C ARG A 367 -34.55 15.49 3.07
N ASN A 368 -33.58 15.61 3.96
CA ASN A 368 -32.78 14.49 4.45
C ASN A 368 -33.65 13.58 5.34
N PRO A 369 -33.68 12.27 5.07
CA PRO A 369 -34.51 11.33 5.81
C PRO A 369 -34.04 11.06 7.24
N ASP A 370 -32.77 11.30 7.55
CA ASP A 370 -32.16 11.02 8.85
C ASP A 370 -32.46 12.11 9.89
N ASP A 371 -32.47 13.38 9.49
CA ASP A 371 -32.67 14.52 10.42
C ASP A 371 -33.87 15.42 10.07
N GLY A 372 -34.52 15.18 8.93
CA GLY A 372 -35.67 15.94 8.46
C GLY A 372 -35.36 17.36 7.98
N LYS A 373 -34.10 17.80 7.91
CA LYS A 373 -33.74 19.12 7.39
C LYS A 373 -33.69 19.11 5.87
N VAL A 374 -33.84 20.28 5.25
CA VAL A 374 -33.71 20.43 3.79
C VAL A 374 -32.31 20.89 3.48
N TYR A 375 -31.65 20.16 2.60
CA TYR A 375 -30.30 20.46 2.12
C TYR A 375 -30.31 20.63 0.60
N THR A 376 -29.37 21.42 0.08
CA THR A 376 -29.03 21.34 -1.34
C THR A 376 -28.29 20.03 -1.54
N VAL A 377 -28.72 19.22 -2.50
CA VAL A 377 -28.17 17.90 -2.79
C VAL A 377 -27.93 17.70 -4.27
N GLN A 378 -27.03 16.77 -4.59
CA GLN A 378 -26.85 16.26 -5.94
C GLN A 378 -26.56 14.76 -5.87
N TYR A 379 -27.18 14.00 -6.77
CA TYR A 379 -26.96 12.57 -6.90
C TYR A 379 -25.90 12.26 -7.94
N PHE A 380 -25.10 11.26 -7.64
CA PHE A 380 -24.11 10.64 -8.51
C PHE A 380 -24.41 9.15 -8.59
N GLU A 381 -23.82 8.42 -9.54
CA GLU A 381 -24.10 6.99 -9.70
C GLU A 381 -23.90 6.18 -8.40
N ARG A 382 -22.94 6.57 -7.55
CA ARG A 382 -22.54 5.84 -6.33
C ARG A 382 -22.79 6.60 -5.03
N ALA A 383 -23.17 7.87 -5.09
CA ALA A 383 -23.20 8.75 -3.92
C ALA A 383 -24.30 9.82 -4.01
N ARG A 384 -24.64 10.40 -2.85
CA ARG A 384 -25.48 11.60 -2.72
C ARG A 384 -24.69 12.64 -1.94
N PHE A 385 -24.47 13.81 -2.52
CA PHE A 385 -23.80 14.91 -1.84
C PHE A 385 -24.85 15.82 -1.19
N GLU A 386 -24.51 16.37 -0.04
CA GLU A 386 -25.35 17.29 0.73
C GLU A 386 -24.53 18.52 1.12
N TRP A 387 -25.09 19.71 0.89
CA TRP A 387 -24.48 20.97 1.26
C TRP A 387 -24.91 21.38 2.67
N HIS A 388 -23.96 21.47 3.59
CA HIS A 388 -24.17 21.82 4.99
C HIS A 388 -23.51 23.19 5.28
N PRO A 389 -24.23 24.31 5.13
CA PRO A 389 -23.63 25.63 5.33
C PRO A 389 -23.39 25.93 6.81
N GLY A 390 -22.12 25.91 7.23
CA GLY A 390 -21.62 26.43 8.51
C GLY A 390 -21.12 25.38 9.52
N ALA A 391 -19.79 25.20 9.59
CA ALA A 391 -18.97 25.28 10.81
C ALA A 391 -17.47 25.05 10.52
N TRP A 392 -16.74 26.15 10.40
CA TRP A 392 -15.30 26.18 10.73
C TRP A 392 -15.18 26.21 12.28
N PRO A 393 -14.24 25.50 12.93
CA PRO A 393 -12.93 25.06 12.42
C PRO A 393 -12.78 23.66 11.80
N GLU A 394 -13.82 22.84 11.70
CA GLU A 394 -13.60 21.39 11.85
C GLU A 394 -13.95 20.42 10.69
N ARG A 395 -14.54 20.80 9.54
CA ARG A 395 -14.41 20.13 8.19
C ARG A 395 -15.55 20.49 7.18
N TYR A 396 -15.26 20.17 5.91
CA TYR A 396 -15.95 20.35 4.60
C TYR A 396 -17.45 20.68 4.58
N ASP A 397 -17.83 21.70 3.79
CA ASP A 397 -19.22 22.10 3.50
C ASP A 397 -20.08 21.01 2.80
N VAL A 398 -19.44 19.92 2.35
CA VAL A 398 -20.08 18.80 1.65
C VAL A 398 -20.00 17.54 2.49
N MET A 399 -21.17 16.97 2.80
CA MET A 399 -21.31 15.65 3.42
C MET A 399 -21.91 14.66 2.45
N LEU A 400 -21.67 13.37 2.68
CA LEU A 400 -22.23 12.29 1.90
C LEU A 400 -23.44 11.69 2.61
N GLY A 401 -24.54 11.56 1.87
CA GLY A 401 -25.76 10.90 2.33
C GLY A 401 -25.53 9.42 2.61
N ARG A 402 -26.30 8.89 3.56
CA ARG A 402 -26.14 7.52 4.09
C ARG A 402 -26.78 6.45 3.20
N LEU A 403 -26.52 6.51 1.90
CA LEU A 403 -27.14 5.61 0.91
C LEU A 403 -26.88 4.14 1.21
N GLY A 404 -25.73 3.79 1.80
CA GLY A 404 -25.44 2.41 2.20
C GLY A 404 -26.38 1.93 3.30
N ALA A 405 -26.60 2.75 4.34
CA ALA A 405 -27.62 2.48 5.35
C ALA A 405 -29.05 2.44 4.77
N ASN A 406 -29.38 3.37 3.87
CA ASN A 406 -30.73 3.46 3.32
C ASN A 406 -31.08 2.32 2.35
N GLN A 407 -30.08 1.70 1.70
CA GLN A 407 -30.24 0.65 0.70
C GLN A 407 -29.82 -0.74 1.21
N LEU A 408 -29.47 -0.87 2.49
CA LEU A 408 -29.15 -2.17 3.11
C LEU A 408 -30.43 -3.04 3.16
N PRO A 409 -30.43 -4.28 2.60
CA PRO A 409 -31.59 -5.16 2.69
C PRO A 409 -31.94 -5.51 4.13
N GLN A 410 -33.24 -5.56 4.44
CA GLN A 410 -33.70 -5.89 5.79
C GLN A 410 -33.25 -7.30 6.22
N GLY A 411 -32.77 -7.41 7.47
CA GLY A 411 -32.36 -8.68 8.08
C GLY A 411 -30.93 -9.12 7.74
N ARG A 412 -30.07 -8.19 7.31
CA ARG A 412 -28.64 -8.42 7.05
C ARG A 412 -27.76 -7.93 8.20
#